data_AF-A0A2N2VKU5-F1
#
_entry.id   AF-A0A2N2VKU5-F1
#
_cell.length_a   1.000
_cell.length_b   1.000
_cell.length_c   1.000
_cell.angle_alpha   90.00
_cell.angle_beta   90.00
_cell.angle_gamma   90.00
#
_symmetry.space_group_name_H-M   'P 1'
#
loop_
_entity.id
_entity.type
_entity.pdbx_description
1 polymer ?
#
loop_
_entity_poly.entity_id
_entity_poly.type
_entity_poly.pdbx_seq_one_letter_code
_entity_poly.pdbx_strand_id
1 'polypeptide(L)'
;MSLKELFKQAKIHRVAIVDDDLRTTITQADVSNSSPNDDDLNSLSDATDPDFIEFHQFLATEDLPRDNVDQMLAALEIDDVRARAPARYKAAAERVLARREPFASRVMLAKDWLQALGVKPSKFKIYTNPAEVDLTEKFDLLLIDYFLVNDSNEFTIPLIKDLLAAHENERLPLLVILMSSHEAQLQADFNILRPELERTSSRFRLMLKPTLSTASKSFWHCTFEQLASERSVVIPIEKFIKAWSEKLKLAADKISNGLWSLDAHALSILSKTAEEDHLSLEEYFGDLLTRRVLAEVEHADFPATETALLTKALSAAERPNFDSEIGDSRLALRKIVVDIAWHRQNWWKPKKTYPRNSTQRKFEWLKRHVRFGTVLRRKTTREYLVNITQACDVAHVPIEEIKLNHMLFLPGEEGALHNMKIPGKYASSYSFDKGNAWINLFWNLRQPRTPSMNDFLGILGGYEIVGQLRQDQAQDIAAQFSHLTSRIATIKPPGFAKFYGFVFGIVGAGENAVWEIKSSKIIAHTNLVGPKQKINFDVSNAQIALDTLAGIHDVDASLRSLITGFDLKLKSEMVLVPSKLKGCLSSTEAIDLEANFQEHPELVKFKEQARPGVNFLLLWPEEN
;
A
#
# COMPACT_ATOMS: atom_id res chain seq x y z
N MET A 1 -16.05 -14.61 -5.89
CA MET A 1 -17.49 -14.26 -5.93
C MET A 1 -17.80 -13.68 -7.30
N SER A 2 -18.99 -13.88 -7.86
CA SER A 2 -19.35 -13.22 -9.13
C SER A 2 -19.66 -11.73 -8.92
N LEU A 3 -19.44 -10.87 -9.91
CA LEU A 3 -19.72 -9.43 -9.80
C LEU A 3 -21.19 -9.12 -9.46
N LYS A 4 -22.12 -9.95 -9.95
CA LYS A 4 -23.55 -9.86 -9.63
C LYS A 4 -23.85 -10.17 -8.16
N GLU A 5 -23.16 -11.14 -7.57
CA GLU A 5 -23.28 -11.45 -6.13
C GLU A 5 -22.69 -10.33 -5.28
N LEU A 6 -21.56 -9.74 -5.71
CA LEU A 6 -20.95 -8.59 -5.04
C LEU A 6 -21.90 -7.39 -5.01
N PHE A 7 -22.57 -7.06 -6.12
CA PHE A 7 -23.57 -5.98 -6.16
C PHE A 7 -24.75 -6.23 -5.23
N LYS A 8 -25.20 -7.48 -5.13
CA LYS A 8 -26.26 -7.89 -4.22
C LYS A 8 -25.82 -7.77 -2.75
N GLN A 9 -24.60 -8.19 -2.42
CA GLN A 9 -24.04 -8.08 -1.08
C GLN A 9 -23.81 -6.62 -0.68
N ALA A 10 -23.28 -5.81 -1.60
CA ALA A 10 -23.10 -4.38 -1.44
C ALA A 10 -24.42 -3.60 -1.42
N LYS A 11 -25.56 -4.25 -1.72
CA LYS A 11 -26.90 -3.66 -1.76
C LYS A 11 -27.00 -2.48 -2.71
N ILE A 12 -26.38 -2.56 -3.89
CA ILE A 12 -26.48 -1.53 -4.92
C ILE A 12 -27.73 -1.82 -5.75
N HIS A 13 -28.79 -1.04 -5.54
CA HIS A 13 -30.10 -1.29 -6.16
C HIS A 13 -30.70 -0.06 -6.80
N ARG A 14 -30.53 1.13 -6.22
CA ARG A 14 -31.09 2.38 -6.72
C ARG A 14 -29.98 3.23 -7.32
N VAL A 15 -30.14 3.60 -8.58
CA VAL A 15 -29.11 4.32 -9.34
C VAL A 15 -29.70 5.62 -9.89
N ALA A 16 -29.04 6.73 -9.61
CA ALA A 16 -29.30 8.01 -10.26
C ALA A 16 -28.27 8.21 -11.38
N ILE A 17 -28.72 8.65 -12.55
CA ILE A 17 -27.89 9.05 -13.69
C ILE A 17 -28.21 10.53 -13.96
N VAL A 18 -27.19 11.39 -13.91
CA VAL A 18 -27.32 12.84 -14.11
C VAL A 18 -26.36 13.25 -15.23
N ASP A 19 -26.89 13.51 -16.42
CA ASP A 19 -26.08 13.80 -17.61
C ASP A 19 -26.92 14.63 -18.60
N ASP A 20 -26.42 15.79 -19.00
CA ASP A 20 -27.14 16.70 -19.89
C ASP A 20 -27.13 16.25 -21.35
N ASP A 21 -26.23 15.33 -21.74
CA ASP A 21 -26.27 14.69 -23.05
C ASP A 21 -27.56 13.88 -23.27
N LEU A 22 -28.23 13.49 -22.18
CA LEU A 22 -29.52 12.77 -22.23
C LEU A 22 -30.72 13.69 -22.47
N ARG A 23 -30.52 15.01 -22.57
CA ARG A 23 -31.61 15.97 -22.78
C ARG A 23 -32.12 15.94 -24.23
N THR A 24 -33.43 15.88 -24.35
CA THR A 24 -34.17 15.93 -25.61
C THR A 24 -34.57 17.36 -26.00
N THR A 25 -34.63 18.28 -25.04
CA THR A 25 -34.88 19.71 -25.27
C THR A 25 -33.76 20.37 -26.07
N ILE A 26 -34.12 21.18 -27.06
CA ILE A 26 -33.20 21.89 -27.95
C ILE A 26 -33.14 23.36 -27.51
N THR A 27 -31.93 23.90 -27.36
CA THR A 27 -31.68 25.30 -26.98
C THR A 27 -30.97 26.06 -28.11
N GLN A 28 -30.97 27.40 -28.04
CA GLN A 28 -30.25 28.22 -29.01
C GLN A 28 -28.76 27.85 -29.11
N ALA A 29 -28.10 27.61 -27.97
CA ALA A 29 -26.69 27.22 -27.93
C ALA A 29 -26.41 25.92 -28.71
N ASP A 30 -27.35 24.96 -28.67
CA ASP A 30 -27.19 23.69 -29.39
C ASP A 30 -27.27 23.89 -30.92
N VAL A 31 -28.17 24.77 -31.36
CA VAL A 31 -28.33 25.11 -32.77
C VAL A 31 -27.12 25.88 -33.28
N SER A 32 -26.63 26.90 -32.56
CA SER A 32 -25.39 27.60 -32.91
C SER A 32 -24.20 26.65 -32.99
N ASN A 33 -24.07 25.73 -32.03
CA ASN A 33 -22.95 24.79 -32.02
C ASN A 33 -23.02 23.78 -33.17
N SER A 34 -24.21 23.47 -33.70
CA SER A 34 -24.43 22.47 -34.75
C SER A 34 -24.59 23.06 -36.16
N SER A 35 -24.68 24.39 -36.30
CA SER A 35 -24.88 25.09 -37.56
C SER A 35 -23.67 25.98 -37.91
N PRO A 36 -23.09 25.90 -39.12
CA PRO A 36 -21.90 26.66 -39.48
C PRO A 36 -22.06 28.19 -39.58
N ASN A 37 -23.29 28.70 -39.73
CA ASN A 37 -23.54 30.10 -40.16
C ASN A 37 -24.62 30.86 -39.34
N ASP A 38 -25.11 30.34 -38.21
CA ASP A 38 -26.25 30.90 -37.41
C ASP A 38 -27.56 31.17 -38.21
N ASP A 39 -27.59 30.79 -39.48
CA ASP A 39 -28.69 30.97 -40.43
C ASP A 39 -30.04 30.41 -39.90
N ASP A 40 -30.00 29.32 -39.15
CA ASP A 40 -31.19 28.69 -38.57
C ASP A 40 -31.79 29.51 -37.41
N LEU A 41 -30.94 30.12 -36.58
CA LEU A 41 -31.37 30.96 -35.45
C LEU A 41 -31.82 32.35 -35.91
N ASN A 42 -31.16 32.90 -36.93
CA ASN A 42 -31.56 34.15 -37.56
C ASN A 42 -32.98 34.04 -38.14
N SER A 43 -33.29 32.91 -38.78
CA SER A 43 -34.64 32.62 -39.30
C SER A 43 -35.69 32.51 -38.19
N LEU A 44 -35.39 31.85 -37.07
CA LEU A 44 -36.30 31.78 -35.92
C LEU A 44 -36.51 33.11 -35.19
N SER A 45 -35.61 34.07 -35.41
CA SER A 45 -35.69 35.42 -34.82
C SER A 45 -36.31 36.45 -35.77
N ASP A 46 -36.52 36.09 -37.05
CA ASP A 46 -37.09 36.98 -38.07
C ASP A 46 -38.59 36.71 -38.24
N ALA A 47 -39.40 37.62 -37.71
CA ALA A 47 -40.86 37.53 -37.80
C ALA A 47 -41.42 37.59 -39.23
N THR A 48 -40.58 37.92 -40.22
CA THR A 48 -40.95 37.99 -41.63
C THR A 48 -40.51 36.76 -42.44
N ASP A 49 -39.75 35.84 -41.84
CA ASP A 49 -39.34 34.60 -42.48
C ASP A 49 -40.56 33.67 -42.72
N PRO A 50 -40.75 33.12 -43.93
CA PRO A 50 -41.84 32.20 -44.22
C PRO A 50 -41.88 30.96 -43.32
N ASP A 51 -40.72 30.38 -42.98
CA ASP A 51 -40.62 29.21 -42.10
C ASP A 51 -41.01 29.60 -40.66
N PHE A 52 -40.67 30.81 -40.21
CA PHE A 52 -41.08 31.32 -38.90
C PHE A 52 -42.59 31.46 -38.81
N ILE A 53 -43.21 32.09 -39.81
CA ILE A 53 -44.66 32.31 -39.84
C ILE A 53 -45.41 30.97 -39.83
N GLU A 54 -44.98 30.02 -40.67
CA GLU A 54 -45.57 28.68 -40.75
C GLU A 54 -45.45 27.94 -39.40
N PHE A 55 -44.25 27.92 -38.82
CA PHE A 55 -44.01 27.21 -37.55
C PHE A 55 -44.75 27.87 -36.38
N HIS A 56 -44.74 29.20 -36.30
CA HIS A 56 -45.44 29.94 -35.25
C HIS A 56 -46.97 29.75 -35.32
N GLN A 57 -47.56 29.70 -36.52
CA GLN A 57 -48.98 29.36 -36.70
C GLN A 57 -49.29 27.91 -36.34
N PHE A 58 -48.39 26.98 -36.68
CA PHE A 58 -48.53 25.58 -36.30
C PHE A 58 -48.52 25.41 -34.78
N LEU A 59 -47.54 25.98 -34.08
CA LEU A 59 -47.48 25.95 -32.61
C LEU A 59 -48.71 26.62 -31.97
N ALA A 60 -49.25 27.67 -32.59
CA ALA A 60 -50.50 28.30 -32.15
C ALA A 60 -51.71 27.38 -32.25
N THR A 61 -51.77 26.56 -33.30
CA THR A 61 -52.87 25.62 -33.54
C THR A 61 -52.85 24.45 -32.55
N GLU A 62 -51.65 24.03 -32.14
CA GLU A 62 -51.43 22.94 -31.17
C GLU A 62 -51.39 23.42 -29.70
N ASP A 63 -51.69 24.70 -29.44
CA ASP A 63 -51.64 25.34 -28.10
C ASP A 63 -50.28 25.19 -27.39
N LEU A 64 -49.18 25.28 -28.16
CA LEU A 64 -47.82 25.17 -27.64
C LEU A 64 -47.17 26.55 -27.41
N PRO A 65 -46.27 26.68 -26.41
CA PRO A 65 -45.50 27.90 -26.15
C PRO A 65 -44.67 28.34 -27.37
N ARG A 66 -44.69 29.64 -27.68
CA ARG A 66 -44.05 30.20 -28.89
C ARG A 66 -43.67 31.68 -28.78
N ASP A 67 -43.69 32.27 -27.58
CA ASP A 67 -43.49 33.70 -27.35
C ASP A 67 -42.04 34.15 -27.59
N ASN A 68 -41.10 33.20 -27.61
CA ASN A 68 -39.69 33.44 -27.88
C ASN A 68 -39.02 32.21 -28.54
N VAL A 69 -37.81 32.42 -29.06
CA VAL A 69 -37.03 31.41 -29.78
C VAL A 69 -36.78 30.16 -28.93
N ASP A 70 -36.51 30.31 -27.63
CA ASP A 70 -36.27 29.17 -26.74
C ASP A 70 -37.51 28.29 -26.59
N GLN A 71 -38.70 28.89 -26.49
CA GLN A 71 -39.96 28.14 -26.45
C GLN A 71 -40.23 27.39 -27.75
N MET A 72 -39.97 28.04 -28.90
CA MET A 72 -40.15 27.43 -30.21
C MET A 72 -39.16 26.27 -30.44
N LEU A 73 -37.90 26.42 -29.99
CA LEU A 73 -36.90 25.36 -30.04
C LEU A 73 -37.21 24.22 -29.06
N ALA A 74 -37.68 24.52 -27.85
CA ALA A 74 -38.12 23.52 -26.89
C ALA A 74 -39.28 22.68 -27.44
N ALA A 75 -40.20 23.27 -28.21
CA ALA A 75 -41.30 22.53 -28.84
C ALA A 75 -40.82 21.46 -29.85
N LEU A 76 -39.67 21.66 -30.50
CA LEU A 76 -39.06 20.68 -31.42
C LEU A 76 -38.54 19.41 -30.73
N GLU A 77 -38.58 19.36 -29.39
CA GLU A 77 -38.39 18.13 -28.63
C GLU A 77 -39.45 17.08 -28.97
N ILE A 78 -40.69 17.51 -29.17
CA ILE A 78 -41.84 16.63 -29.40
C ILE A 78 -41.76 16.06 -30.81
N ASP A 79 -41.70 14.73 -30.94
CA ASP A 79 -41.53 14.03 -32.22
C ASP A 79 -42.56 14.47 -33.28
N ASP A 80 -43.83 14.60 -32.89
CA ASP A 80 -44.92 15.01 -33.80
C ASP A 80 -44.78 16.47 -34.25
N VAL A 81 -44.32 17.36 -33.36
CA VAL A 81 -44.06 18.76 -33.67
C VAL A 81 -42.86 18.87 -34.61
N ARG A 82 -41.77 18.15 -34.32
CA ARG A 82 -40.57 18.11 -35.15
C ARG A 82 -40.83 17.50 -36.54
N ALA A 83 -41.72 16.51 -36.64
CA ALA A 83 -42.09 15.89 -37.91
C ALA A 83 -42.86 16.85 -38.84
N ARG A 84 -43.64 17.77 -38.26
CA ARG A 84 -44.48 18.76 -38.96
C ARG A 84 -43.86 20.16 -39.05
N ALA A 85 -42.74 20.40 -38.37
CA ALA A 85 -41.99 21.65 -38.46
C ALA A 85 -41.45 21.89 -39.89
N PRO A 86 -41.24 23.16 -40.28
CA PRO A 86 -40.58 23.49 -41.54
C PRO A 86 -39.25 22.75 -41.71
N ALA A 87 -38.92 22.42 -42.96
CA ALA A 87 -37.79 21.55 -43.29
C ALA A 87 -36.46 22.06 -42.69
N ARG A 88 -36.29 23.38 -42.61
CA ARG A 88 -35.11 24.02 -42.01
C ARG A 88 -34.98 23.73 -40.52
N TYR A 89 -36.04 23.95 -39.75
CA TYR A 89 -36.05 23.75 -38.29
C TYR A 89 -36.00 22.26 -37.94
N LYS A 90 -36.67 21.41 -38.72
CA LYS A 90 -36.54 19.96 -38.61
C LYS A 90 -35.10 19.53 -38.82
N ALA A 91 -34.44 19.99 -39.88
CA ALA A 91 -33.04 19.65 -40.16
C ALA A 91 -32.09 20.16 -39.08
N ALA A 92 -32.33 21.36 -38.53
CA ALA A 92 -31.55 21.89 -37.41
C ALA A 92 -31.71 21.04 -36.15
N ALA A 93 -32.95 20.68 -35.79
CA ALA A 93 -33.25 19.79 -34.67
C ALA A 93 -32.62 18.39 -34.84
N GLU A 94 -32.72 17.81 -36.03
CA GLU A 94 -32.11 16.52 -36.36
C GLU A 94 -30.57 16.57 -36.27
N ARG A 95 -29.93 17.67 -36.70
CA ARG A 95 -28.47 17.86 -36.52
C ARG A 95 -28.08 17.90 -35.04
N VAL A 96 -28.84 18.62 -34.20
CA VAL A 96 -28.59 18.67 -32.75
C VAL A 96 -28.72 17.28 -32.13
N LEU A 97 -29.82 16.58 -32.40
CA LEU A 97 -30.07 15.23 -31.86
C LEU A 97 -29.02 14.22 -32.35
N ALA A 98 -28.69 14.24 -33.64
CA ALA A 98 -27.65 13.37 -34.21
C ALA A 98 -26.25 13.62 -33.63
N ARG A 99 -25.96 14.87 -33.22
CA ARG A 99 -24.71 15.20 -32.52
C ARG A 99 -24.68 14.69 -31.08
N ARG A 100 -25.82 14.71 -30.36
CA ARG A 100 -25.93 14.23 -28.97
C ARG A 100 -25.99 12.72 -28.86
N GLU A 101 -26.60 12.06 -29.82
CA GLU A 101 -26.86 10.61 -29.80
C GLU A 101 -25.62 9.76 -29.48
N PRO A 102 -24.42 10.04 -30.05
CA PRO A 102 -23.21 9.30 -29.69
C PRO A 102 -22.78 9.47 -28.23
N PHE A 103 -23.08 10.60 -27.58
CA PHE A 103 -22.75 10.86 -26.18
C PHE A 103 -23.79 10.25 -25.24
N ALA A 104 -25.08 10.45 -25.52
CA ALA A 104 -26.19 9.80 -24.82
C ALA A 104 -26.05 8.27 -24.83
N SER A 105 -25.74 7.70 -25.99
CA SER A 105 -25.47 6.26 -26.16
C SER A 105 -24.36 5.76 -25.24
N ARG A 106 -23.31 6.55 -24.98
CA ARG A 106 -22.24 6.16 -24.04
C ARG A 106 -22.80 6.03 -22.63
N VAL A 107 -23.53 7.03 -22.15
CA VAL A 107 -24.12 6.98 -20.79
C VAL A 107 -25.04 5.76 -20.64
N MET A 108 -25.80 5.45 -21.68
CA MET A 108 -26.69 4.29 -21.71
C MET A 108 -25.95 2.94 -21.65
N LEU A 109 -24.72 2.83 -22.18
CA LEU A 109 -23.90 1.62 -22.00
C LEU A 109 -23.62 1.32 -20.53
N ALA A 110 -23.34 2.34 -19.71
CA ALA A 110 -23.11 2.13 -18.28
C ALA A 110 -24.38 1.61 -17.57
N LYS A 111 -25.55 2.16 -17.94
CA LYS A 111 -26.85 1.68 -17.47
C LYS A 111 -27.09 0.22 -17.85
N ASP A 112 -26.84 -0.15 -19.10
CA ASP A 112 -27.02 -1.52 -19.59
C ASP A 112 -26.10 -2.51 -18.86
N TRP A 113 -24.85 -2.12 -18.60
CA TRP A 113 -23.93 -2.94 -17.81
C TRP A 113 -24.41 -3.11 -16.37
N LEU A 114 -24.91 -2.06 -15.72
CA LEU A 114 -25.51 -2.16 -14.38
C LEU A 114 -26.77 -3.05 -14.36
N GLN A 115 -27.58 -3.02 -15.41
CA GLN A 115 -28.72 -3.93 -15.55
C GLN A 115 -28.27 -5.39 -15.66
N ALA A 116 -27.21 -5.68 -16.42
CA ALA A 116 -26.63 -7.01 -16.50
C ALA A 116 -26.10 -7.51 -15.14
N LEU A 117 -25.67 -6.59 -14.27
CA LEU A 117 -25.27 -6.87 -12.88
C LEU A 117 -26.45 -7.03 -11.92
N GLY A 118 -27.69 -6.87 -12.38
CA GLY A 118 -28.91 -7.16 -11.62
C GLY A 118 -29.65 -5.94 -11.07
N VAL A 119 -29.28 -4.72 -11.45
CA VAL A 119 -30.07 -3.52 -11.15
C VAL A 119 -31.34 -3.53 -12.00
N LYS A 120 -32.52 -3.42 -11.37
CA LYS A 120 -33.80 -3.48 -12.09
C LYS A 120 -34.05 -2.17 -12.87
N PRO A 121 -34.65 -2.21 -14.08
CA PRO A 121 -34.96 -1.01 -14.85
C PRO A 121 -35.76 0.04 -14.07
N SER A 122 -36.72 -0.37 -13.22
CA SER A 122 -37.54 0.52 -12.40
C SER A 122 -36.81 1.18 -11.22
N LYS A 123 -35.52 0.89 -11.04
CA LYS A 123 -34.67 1.47 -10.00
C LYS A 123 -33.65 2.48 -10.51
N PHE A 124 -33.70 2.79 -11.81
CA PHE A 124 -32.96 3.90 -12.39
C PHE A 124 -33.81 5.17 -12.35
N LYS A 125 -33.20 6.27 -11.93
CA LYS A 125 -33.69 7.62 -12.11
C LYS A 125 -32.71 8.36 -13.02
N ILE A 126 -33.24 9.01 -14.05
CA ILE A 126 -32.44 9.75 -15.02
C ILE A 126 -32.84 11.21 -14.90
N TYR A 127 -31.85 12.08 -14.76
CA TYR A 127 -32.01 13.53 -14.69
C TYR A 127 -31.14 14.15 -15.77
N THR A 128 -31.70 15.11 -16.51
CA THR A 128 -31.00 15.84 -17.56
C THR A 128 -30.60 17.24 -17.11
N ASN A 129 -31.15 17.69 -15.97
CA ASN A 129 -30.86 18.98 -15.35
C ASN A 129 -30.59 18.79 -13.84
N PRO A 130 -29.50 19.38 -13.29
CA PRO A 130 -29.22 19.32 -11.86
C PRO A 130 -30.37 19.82 -10.97
N ALA A 131 -31.19 20.78 -11.43
CA ALA A 131 -32.31 21.32 -10.65
C ALA A 131 -33.48 20.34 -10.47
N GLU A 132 -33.57 19.30 -11.30
CA GLU A 132 -34.64 18.29 -11.23
C GLU A 132 -34.33 17.16 -10.24
N VAL A 133 -33.09 17.13 -9.73
CA VAL A 133 -32.63 16.06 -8.86
C VAL A 133 -33.32 16.15 -7.50
N ASP A 134 -34.10 15.13 -7.17
CA ASP A 134 -34.77 15.03 -5.87
C ASP A 134 -33.78 14.60 -4.78
N LEU A 135 -33.37 15.56 -3.94
CA LEU A 135 -32.45 15.33 -2.81
C LEU A 135 -33.06 14.48 -1.69
N THR A 136 -34.39 14.30 -1.67
CA THR A 136 -35.06 13.46 -0.65
C THR A 136 -35.00 11.98 -0.99
N GLU A 137 -34.87 11.64 -2.28
CA GLU A 137 -34.74 10.26 -2.73
C GLU A 137 -33.36 9.68 -2.35
N LYS A 138 -33.37 8.41 -1.91
CA LYS A 138 -32.14 7.71 -1.51
C LYS A 138 -31.62 6.80 -2.60
N PHE A 139 -30.36 7.00 -2.96
CA PHE A 139 -29.65 6.27 -3.98
C PHE A 139 -28.47 5.47 -3.39
N ASP A 140 -28.13 4.37 -4.04
CA ASP A 140 -26.96 3.58 -3.70
C ASP A 140 -25.74 4.01 -4.51
N LEU A 141 -25.98 4.44 -5.76
CA LEU A 141 -24.96 4.81 -6.74
C LEU A 141 -25.45 6.01 -7.56
N LEU A 142 -24.60 7.03 -7.68
CA LEU A 142 -24.78 8.19 -8.54
C LEU A 142 -23.79 8.11 -9.70
N LEU A 143 -24.27 8.13 -10.94
CA LEU A 143 -23.48 8.38 -12.14
C LEU A 143 -23.76 9.82 -12.56
N ILE A 144 -22.73 10.66 -12.62
CA ILE A 144 -22.92 12.08 -12.91
C ILE A 144 -21.84 12.58 -13.87
N ASP A 145 -22.23 13.39 -14.86
CA ASP A 145 -21.27 14.06 -15.72
C ASP A 145 -20.54 15.18 -14.96
N TYR A 146 -19.23 15.30 -15.20
CA TYR A 146 -18.42 16.32 -14.58
C TYR A 146 -18.78 17.71 -15.10
N PHE A 147 -19.04 17.82 -16.40
CA PHE A 147 -19.30 19.07 -17.11
C PHE A 147 -20.79 19.22 -17.43
N LEU A 148 -21.62 19.15 -16.39
CA LEU A 148 -23.06 18.94 -16.51
C LEU A 148 -23.83 20.09 -17.18
N VAL A 149 -23.34 21.33 -17.12
CA VAL A 149 -24.04 22.49 -17.71
C VAL A 149 -23.03 23.37 -18.42
N ASN A 150 -23.23 23.60 -19.72
CA ASN A 150 -22.41 24.49 -20.55
C ASN A 150 -20.90 24.19 -20.45
N ASP A 151 -20.53 22.91 -20.46
CA ASP A 151 -19.14 22.45 -20.31
C ASP A 151 -18.45 22.92 -19.00
N SER A 152 -19.24 23.20 -17.95
CA SER A 152 -18.75 23.70 -16.66
C SER A 152 -19.07 22.74 -15.50
N ASN A 153 -18.20 22.73 -14.49
CA ASN A 153 -18.34 21.95 -13.26
C ASN A 153 -19.02 22.73 -12.11
N GLU A 154 -19.37 24.01 -12.34
CA GLU A 154 -19.92 24.92 -11.32
C GLU A 154 -21.17 24.38 -10.63
N PHE A 155 -22.02 23.66 -11.36
CA PHE A 155 -23.25 23.06 -10.81
C PHE A 155 -23.04 21.61 -10.32
N THR A 156 -22.05 20.92 -10.86
CA THR A 156 -21.79 19.50 -10.56
C THR A 156 -21.32 19.31 -9.13
N ILE A 157 -20.33 20.09 -8.69
CA ILE A 157 -19.72 19.92 -7.36
C ILE A 157 -20.70 20.26 -6.23
N PRO A 158 -21.45 21.38 -6.27
CA PRO A 158 -22.50 21.65 -5.30
C PRO A 158 -23.56 20.55 -5.24
N LEU A 159 -24.05 20.07 -6.39
CA LEU A 159 -25.06 18.99 -6.43
C LEU A 159 -24.55 17.72 -5.74
N ILE A 160 -23.30 17.32 -6.01
CA ILE A 160 -22.69 16.16 -5.34
C ILE A 160 -22.61 16.39 -3.83
N LYS A 161 -22.22 17.58 -3.37
CA LYS A 161 -22.17 17.92 -1.95
C LYS A 161 -23.54 17.82 -1.29
N ASP A 162 -24.58 18.36 -1.93
CA ASP A 162 -25.95 18.34 -1.43
C ASP A 162 -26.51 16.91 -1.33
N LEU A 163 -26.28 16.09 -2.37
CA LEU A 163 -26.65 14.67 -2.32
C LEU A 163 -25.88 13.91 -1.24
N LEU A 164 -24.58 14.15 -1.09
CA LEU A 164 -23.79 13.50 -0.05
C LEU A 164 -24.26 13.89 1.35
N ALA A 165 -24.61 15.17 1.57
CA ALA A 165 -25.18 15.64 2.83
C ALA A 165 -26.54 15.00 3.11
N ALA A 166 -27.41 14.91 2.10
CA ALA A 166 -28.70 14.23 2.21
C ALA A 166 -28.55 12.74 2.57
N HIS A 167 -27.42 12.10 2.26
CA HIS A 167 -27.15 10.69 2.53
C HIS A 167 -26.23 10.45 3.74
N GLU A 168 -25.87 11.48 4.52
CA GLU A 168 -24.86 11.36 5.58
C GLU A 168 -25.25 10.37 6.70
N ASN A 169 -26.55 10.33 7.04
CA ASN A 169 -27.09 9.48 8.11
C ASN A 169 -27.49 8.08 7.65
N GLU A 170 -27.31 7.75 6.36
CA GLU A 170 -27.64 6.44 5.84
C GLU A 170 -26.67 5.37 6.35
N ARG A 171 -27.19 4.17 6.64
CA ARG A 171 -26.36 3.04 7.09
C ARG A 171 -25.31 2.65 6.05
N LEU A 172 -25.65 2.80 4.77
CA LEU A 172 -24.76 2.52 3.65
C LEU A 172 -24.45 3.83 2.93
N PRO A 173 -23.18 4.10 2.61
CA PRO A 173 -22.82 5.33 1.93
C PRO A 173 -23.34 5.31 0.49
N LEU A 174 -23.69 6.51 -0.01
CA LEU A 174 -23.87 6.79 -1.43
C LEU A 174 -22.51 6.67 -2.13
N LEU A 175 -22.45 5.84 -3.17
CA LEU A 175 -21.30 5.71 -4.07
C LEU A 175 -21.46 6.66 -5.25
N VAL A 176 -20.36 7.16 -5.80
CA VAL A 176 -20.40 8.15 -6.88
C VAL A 176 -19.39 7.77 -7.97
N ILE A 177 -19.83 7.83 -9.22
CA ILE A 177 -18.98 7.78 -10.40
C ILE A 177 -19.15 9.10 -11.14
N LEU A 178 -18.08 9.90 -11.15
CA LEU A 178 -17.99 11.11 -11.94
C LEU A 178 -17.44 10.74 -13.31
N MET A 179 -18.21 11.01 -14.36
CA MET A 179 -17.88 10.69 -15.74
C MET A 179 -17.46 11.95 -16.49
N SER A 180 -16.57 11.84 -17.47
CA SER A 180 -16.37 12.91 -18.46
C SER A 180 -15.73 12.37 -19.73
N SER A 181 -15.85 13.13 -20.82
CA SER A 181 -15.20 12.83 -22.10
C SER A 181 -13.77 13.39 -22.19
N HIS A 182 -13.32 14.22 -21.23
CA HIS A 182 -12.06 14.97 -21.29
C HIS A 182 -10.99 14.42 -20.32
N GLU A 183 -10.18 13.47 -20.76
CA GLU A 183 -9.19 12.77 -19.91
C GLU A 183 -8.15 13.71 -19.27
N ALA A 184 -7.53 14.59 -20.06
CA ALA A 184 -6.44 15.45 -19.59
C ALA A 184 -6.91 16.43 -18.51
N GLN A 185 -8.11 16.99 -18.67
CA GLN A 185 -8.69 17.92 -17.71
C GLN A 185 -9.10 17.20 -16.42
N LEU A 186 -9.71 16.01 -16.54
CA LEU A 186 -10.01 15.16 -15.38
C LEU A 186 -8.75 14.80 -14.57
N GLN A 187 -7.64 14.47 -15.24
CA GLN A 187 -6.37 14.17 -14.58
C GLN A 187 -5.79 15.39 -13.85
N ALA A 188 -5.91 16.59 -14.42
CA ALA A 188 -5.46 17.83 -13.79
C ALA A 188 -6.29 18.15 -12.53
N ASP A 189 -7.61 18.03 -12.64
CA ASP A 189 -8.55 18.37 -11.58
C ASP A 189 -8.63 17.31 -10.48
N PHE A 190 -8.20 16.08 -10.75
CA PHE A 190 -8.21 14.94 -9.82
C PHE A 190 -7.67 15.29 -8.42
N ASN A 191 -6.54 16.00 -8.35
CA ASN A 191 -5.88 16.33 -7.10
C ASN A 191 -6.63 17.43 -6.31
N ILE A 192 -7.52 18.17 -6.96
CA ILE A 192 -8.28 19.30 -6.39
C ILE A 192 -9.66 18.84 -5.93
N LEU A 193 -10.34 18.04 -6.76
CA LEU A 193 -11.72 17.61 -6.53
C LEU A 193 -11.92 16.85 -5.21
N ARG A 194 -10.95 16.00 -4.85
CA ARG A 194 -11.07 15.14 -3.65
C ARG A 194 -10.97 15.93 -2.34
N PRO A 195 -9.95 16.79 -2.14
CA PRO A 195 -9.95 17.72 -1.03
C PRO A 195 -11.22 18.57 -0.97
N GLU A 196 -11.70 19.05 -2.12
CA GLU A 196 -12.89 19.92 -2.18
C GLU A 196 -14.19 19.21 -1.78
N LEU A 197 -14.34 17.92 -2.14
CA LEU A 197 -15.49 17.10 -1.76
C LEU A 197 -15.36 16.50 -0.35
N GLU A 198 -14.15 16.45 0.21
CA GLU A 198 -13.82 15.76 1.47
C GLU A 198 -14.31 14.29 1.50
N ARG A 199 -14.14 13.59 0.37
CA ARG A 199 -14.52 12.17 0.22
C ARG A 199 -13.36 11.29 -0.23
N THR A 200 -13.38 10.06 0.26
CA THR A 200 -12.36 9.05 -0.07
C THR A 200 -12.52 8.53 -1.50
N SER A 201 -11.40 8.10 -2.10
CA SER A 201 -11.43 7.38 -3.38
C SER A 201 -12.38 6.20 -3.30
N SER A 202 -12.42 5.46 -2.20
CA SER A 202 -13.33 4.32 -2.04
C SER A 202 -14.83 4.63 -2.21
N ARG A 203 -15.24 5.90 -2.05
CA ARG A 203 -16.62 6.35 -2.32
C ARG A 203 -16.80 6.78 -3.76
N PHE A 204 -15.76 7.34 -4.36
CA PHE A 204 -15.82 8.22 -5.51
C PHE A 204 -14.81 7.79 -6.58
N ARG A 205 -15.28 7.55 -7.82
CA ARG A 205 -14.41 7.18 -8.94
C ARG A 205 -14.55 8.16 -10.09
N LEU A 206 -13.41 8.62 -10.60
CA LEU A 206 -13.30 9.44 -11.81
C LEU A 206 -13.08 8.54 -13.03
N MET A 207 -14.01 8.62 -13.98
CA MET A 207 -14.10 7.69 -15.12
C MET A 207 -14.30 8.42 -16.44
N LEU A 208 -13.78 7.84 -17.53
CA LEU A 208 -14.15 8.27 -18.86
C LEU A 208 -15.54 7.73 -19.19
N LYS A 209 -16.36 8.53 -19.90
CA LYS A 209 -17.63 8.03 -20.47
C LYS A 209 -17.33 6.75 -21.27
N PRO A 210 -18.12 5.69 -21.10
CA PRO A 210 -17.80 4.36 -21.64
C PRO A 210 -17.78 4.37 -23.17
N THR A 211 -17.06 3.41 -23.75
CA THR A 211 -17.05 3.17 -25.20
C THR A 211 -17.40 1.71 -25.49
N LEU A 212 -17.72 1.40 -26.74
CA LEU A 212 -17.99 0.03 -27.19
C LEU A 212 -16.76 -0.89 -27.15
N SER A 213 -15.59 -0.39 -26.76
CA SER A 213 -14.36 -1.18 -26.69
C SER A 213 -14.39 -2.18 -25.52
N THR A 214 -13.85 -3.38 -25.75
CA THR A 214 -13.70 -4.40 -24.69
C THR A 214 -12.87 -3.89 -23.53
N ALA A 215 -11.85 -3.07 -23.78
CA ALA A 215 -11.03 -2.45 -22.76
C ALA A 215 -11.86 -1.53 -21.84
N SER A 216 -12.71 -0.67 -22.42
CA SER A 216 -13.60 0.20 -21.65
C SER A 216 -14.58 -0.61 -20.81
N LYS A 217 -15.21 -1.64 -21.39
CA LYS A 217 -16.11 -2.53 -20.64
C LYS A 217 -15.42 -3.20 -19.46
N SER A 218 -14.22 -3.76 -19.66
CA SER A 218 -13.44 -4.37 -18.59
C SER A 218 -13.09 -3.36 -17.49
N PHE A 219 -12.69 -2.14 -17.87
CA PHE A 219 -12.35 -1.08 -16.92
C PHE A 219 -13.54 -0.65 -16.05
N TRP A 220 -14.71 -0.50 -16.66
CA TRP A 220 -15.97 -0.22 -15.96
C TRP A 220 -16.40 -1.37 -15.05
N HIS A 221 -16.28 -2.62 -15.50
CA HIS A 221 -16.55 -3.79 -14.67
C HIS A 221 -15.63 -3.86 -13.44
N CYS A 222 -14.33 -3.59 -13.60
CA CYS A 222 -13.38 -3.51 -12.49
C CYS A 222 -13.77 -2.39 -11.50
N THR A 223 -14.23 -1.25 -12.01
CA THR A 223 -14.66 -0.12 -11.18
C THR A 223 -15.90 -0.45 -10.37
N PHE A 224 -16.87 -1.11 -10.99
CA PHE A 224 -18.05 -1.65 -10.32
C PHE A 224 -17.68 -2.66 -9.23
N GLU A 225 -16.75 -3.57 -9.51
CA GLU A 225 -16.25 -4.56 -8.55
C GLU A 225 -15.60 -3.90 -7.33
N GLN A 226 -14.73 -2.91 -7.56
CA GLN A 226 -14.08 -2.15 -6.49
C GLN A 226 -15.09 -1.37 -5.65
N LEU A 227 -15.99 -0.61 -6.26
CA LEU A 227 -16.99 0.17 -5.54
C LEU A 227 -17.89 -0.73 -4.67
N ALA A 228 -18.30 -1.88 -5.21
CA ALA A 228 -19.11 -2.84 -4.47
C ALA A 228 -18.34 -3.45 -3.28
N SER A 229 -17.08 -3.87 -3.49
CA SER A 229 -16.26 -4.47 -2.44
C SER A 229 -15.86 -3.46 -1.35
N GLU A 230 -15.57 -2.21 -1.73
CA GLU A 230 -15.11 -1.16 -0.82
C GLU A 230 -16.23 -0.42 -0.08
N ARG A 231 -17.51 -0.56 -0.50
CA ARG A 231 -18.64 0.17 0.11
C ARG A 231 -18.68 0.05 1.64
N SER A 232 -18.32 -1.11 2.17
CA SER A 232 -18.31 -1.38 3.62
C SER A 232 -17.23 -0.63 4.40
N VAL A 233 -16.12 -0.27 3.75
CA VAL A 233 -14.97 0.41 4.38
C VAL A 233 -14.97 1.93 4.18
N VAL A 234 -15.83 2.46 3.31
CA VAL A 234 -15.94 3.91 3.02
C VAL A 234 -16.15 4.76 4.29
N ILE A 235 -17.17 4.45 5.09
CA ILE A 235 -17.47 5.23 6.31
C ILE A 235 -16.30 5.14 7.32
N PRO A 236 -15.75 3.95 7.64
CA PRO A 236 -14.55 3.86 8.48
C PRO A 236 -13.36 4.68 7.97
N ILE A 237 -13.07 4.65 6.65
CA ILE A 237 -11.98 5.42 6.06
C ILE A 237 -12.22 6.93 6.23
N GLU A 238 -13.41 7.42 5.93
CA GLU A 238 -13.71 8.86 6.05
C GLU A 238 -13.67 9.34 7.49
N LYS A 239 -14.19 8.57 8.45
CA LYS A 239 -14.08 8.90 9.87
C LYS A 239 -12.63 8.96 10.34
N PHE A 240 -11.82 7.99 9.90
CA PHE A 240 -10.38 8.00 10.16
C PHE A 240 -9.71 9.27 9.61
N ILE A 241 -9.93 9.59 8.33
CA ILE A 241 -9.33 10.77 7.68
C ILE A 241 -9.77 12.06 8.38
N LYS A 242 -11.07 12.22 8.69
CA LYS A 242 -11.60 13.41 9.37
C LYS A 242 -11.00 13.57 10.76
N ALA A 243 -11.01 12.51 11.58
CA ALA A 243 -10.47 12.56 12.94
C ALA A 243 -8.98 12.93 12.94
N TRP A 244 -8.18 12.33 12.06
CA TRP A 244 -6.76 12.69 11.92
C TRP A 244 -6.56 14.12 11.44
N SER A 245 -7.32 14.56 10.43
CA SER A 245 -7.25 15.92 9.89
C SER A 245 -7.57 16.97 10.95
N GLU A 246 -8.63 16.75 11.74
CA GLU A 246 -9.03 17.65 12.83
C GLU A 246 -7.95 17.73 13.92
N LYS A 247 -7.41 16.59 14.36
CA LYS A 247 -6.34 16.57 15.38
C LYS A 247 -5.06 17.23 14.90
N LEU A 248 -4.68 17.03 13.63
CA LEU A 248 -3.52 17.69 13.03
C LEU A 248 -3.72 19.20 12.89
N LYS A 249 -4.93 19.65 12.51
CA LYS A 249 -5.26 21.09 12.46
C LYS A 249 -5.16 21.72 13.85
N LEU A 250 -5.77 21.11 14.86
CA LEU A 250 -5.70 21.60 16.24
C LEU A 250 -4.26 21.66 16.76
N ALA A 251 -3.44 20.64 16.50
CA ALA A 251 -2.03 20.62 16.85
C ALA A 251 -1.25 21.74 16.15
N ALA A 252 -1.47 21.92 14.85
CA ALA A 252 -0.83 22.98 14.06
C ALA A 252 -1.23 24.38 14.54
N ASP A 253 -2.52 24.63 14.82
CA ASP A 253 -3.02 25.90 15.32
C ASP A 253 -2.43 26.23 16.70
N LYS A 254 -2.37 25.25 17.60
CA LYS A 254 -1.76 25.43 18.93
C LYS A 254 -0.27 25.76 18.84
N ILE A 255 0.46 25.09 17.94
CA ILE A 255 1.88 25.39 17.70
C ILE A 255 2.03 26.78 17.09
N SER A 256 1.24 27.12 16.08
CA SER A 256 1.26 28.43 15.44
C SER A 256 1.03 29.55 16.45
N ASN A 257 0.05 29.38 17.35
CA ASN A 257 -0.19 30.32 18.45
C ASN A 257 0.99 30.36 19.45
N GLY A 258 1.57 29.21 19.78
CA GLY A 258 2.74 29.11 20.66
C GLY A 258 3.99 29.79 20.12
N LEU A 259 4.16 29.87 18.79
CA LEU A 259 5.31 30.53 18.17
C LEU A 259 5.41 32.01 18.54
N TRP A 260 4.28 32.69 18.80
CA TRP A 260 4.28 34.08 19.26
C TRP A 260 4.90 34.29 20.64
N SER A 261 5.09 33.21 21.40
CA SER A 261 5.77 33.25 22.70
C SER A 261 7.30 33.17 22.56
N LEU A 262 7.84 32.93 21.36
CA LEU A 262 9.28 32.92 21.11
C LEU A 262 9.78 34.35 20.99
N ASP A 263 10.55 34.78 21.99
CA ASP A 263 11.25 36.06 21.97
C ASP A 263 12.66 35.92 21.36
N ALA A 264 13.36 37.05 21.21
CA ALA A 264 14.72 37.07 20.67
C ALA A 264 15.70 36.21 21.50
N HIS A 265 15.46 36.09 22.81
CA HIS A 265 16.30 35.27 23.69
C HIS A 265 16.11 33.77 23.39
N ALA A 266 14.87 33.30 23.30
CA ALA A 266 14.55 31.91 22.94
C ALA A 266 15.08 31.55 21.54
N LEU A 267 14.91 32.44 20.56
CA LEU A 267 15.44 32.23 19.21
C LEU A 267 16.98 32.22 19.19
N SER A 268 17.63 33.04 20.01
CA SER A 268 19.09 33.01 20.15
C SER A 268 19.59 31.70 20.77
N ILE A 269 18.87 31.12 21.73
CA ILE A 269 19.20 29.81 22.30
C ILE A 269 19.08 28.75 21.22
N LEU A 270 17.95 28.70 20.49
CA LEU A 270 17.75 27.73 19.41
C LEU A 270 18.81 27.85 18.31
N SER A 271 19.19 29.07 17.92
CA SER A 271 20.26 29.30 16.93
C SER A 271 21.60 28.79 17.44
N LYS A 272 21.94 29.06 18.70
CA LYS A 272 23.21 28.61 19.28
C LYS A 272 23.25 27.09 19.41
N THR A 273 22.15 26.45 19.84
CA THR A 273 22.07 24.99 19.91
C THR A 273 22.16 24.36 18.53
N ALA A 274 21.49 24.93 17.52
CA ALA A 274 21.64 24.47 16.14
C ALA A 274 23.08 24.58 15.64
N GLU A 275 23.79 25.67 15.98
CA GLU A 275 25.22 25.82 15.67
C GLU A 275 26.11 24.81 16.40
N GLU A 276 25.83 24.52 17.68
CA GLU A 276 26.53 23.50 18.47
C GLU A 276 26.33 22.09 17.88
N ASP A 277 25.14 21.80 17.34
CA ASP A 277 24.81 20.55 16.65
C ASP A 277 25.21 20.55 15.15
N HIS A 278 25.78 21.65 14.66
CA HIS A 278 26.20 21.86 13.27
C HIS A 278 25.10 21.70 12.22
N LEU A 279 23.89 22.07 12.61
CA LEU A 279 22.70 22.13 11.76
C LEU A 279 22.37 23.58 11.40
N SER A 280 21.67 23.81 10.29
CA SER A 280 21.06 25.13 10.10
C SER A 280 19.90 25.33 11.08
N LEU A 281 19.66 26.57 11.53
CA LEU A 281 18.49 26.87 12.35
C LEU A 281 17.19 26.38 11.70
N GLU A 282 17.08 26.50 10.37
CA GLU A 282 15.96 25.96 9.59
C GLU A 282 15.77 24.44 9.78
N GLU A 283 16.87 23.67 9.82
CA GLU A 283 16.84 22.21 10.03
C GLU A 283 16.43 21.86 11.44
N TYR A 284 17.14 22.42 12.40
CA TYR A 284 16.93 22.17 13.82
C TYR A 284 15.49 22.52 14.23
N PHE A 285 15.01 23.69 13.79
CA PHE A 285 13.68 24.16 14.11
C PHE A 285 12.58 23.34 13.41
N GLY A 286 12.79 22.94 12.15
CA GLY A 286 11.85 22.08 11.42
C GLY A 286 11.62 20.73 12.09
N ASP A 287 12.70 20.09 12.57
CA ASP A 287 12.60 18.81 13.28
C ASP A 287 11.94 18.97 14.66
N LEU A 288 12.28 20.03 15.41
CA LEU A 288 11.63 20.35 16.67
C LEU A 288 10.12 20.56 16.50
N LEU A 289 9.72 21.34 15.49
CA LEU A 289 8.31 21.59 15.18
C LEU A 289 7.58 20.30 14.79
N THR A 290 8.20 19.45 13.97
CA THR A 290 7.59 18.17 13.56
C THR A 290 7.35 17.26 14.76
N ARG A 291 8.34 17.15 15.67
CA ARG A 291 8.19 16.40 16.93
C ARG A 291 7.14 17.03 17.84
N ARG A 292 7.05 18.36 17.87
CA ARG A 292 6.03 19.07 18.65
C ARG A 292 4.62 18.80 18.11
N VAL A 293 4.42 18.80 16.79
CA VAL A 293 3.13 18.45 16.18
C VAL A 293 2.69 17.07 16.64
N LEU A 294 3.59 16.08 16.59
CA LEU A 294 3.29 14.73 17.05
C LEU A 294 2.92 14.70 18.54
N ALA A 295 3.70 15.34 19.40
CA ALA A 295 3.42 15.43 20.83
C ALA A 295 2.07 16.11 21.14
N GLU A 296 1.68 17.12 20.37
CA GLU A 296 0.36 17.76 20.52
C GLU A 296 -0.79 16.85 20.09
N VAL A 297 -0.61 16.03 19.05
CA VAL A 297 -1.61 15.02 18.65
C VAL A 297 -1.75 13.94 19.72
N GLU A 298 -0.63 13.49 20.30
CA GLU A 298 -0.64 12.53 21.42
C GLU A 298 -1.35 13.08 22.65
N HIS A 299 -1.15 14.37 22.94
CA HIS A 299 -1.79 15.05 24.07
C HIS A 299 -3.29 15.32 23.85
N ALA A 300 -3.70 15.57 22.61
CA ALA A 300 -5.07 15.91 22.25
C ALA A 300 -5.98 14.69 22.03
N ASP A 301 -5.75 13.57 22.73
CA ASP A 301 -6.38 12.26 22.52
C ASP A 301 -6.23 11.74 21.08
N PHE A 302 -5.19 10.94 20.88
CA PHE A 302 -4.93 10.22 19.63
C PHE A 302 -6.19 9.52 19.11
N PRO A 303 -6.50 9.54 17.80
CA PRO A 303 -7.71 8.94 17.22
C PRO A 303 -7.61 7.40 17.13
N ALA A 304 -7.40 6.76 18.28
CA ALA A 304 -7.19 5.33 18.44
C ALA A 304 -8.46 4.54 18.08
N THR A 305 -9.63 5.07 18.45
CA THR A 305 -10.93 4.45 18.18
C THR A 305 -11.18 4.33 16.68
N GLU A 306 -11.04 5.41 15.93
CA GLU A 306 -11.24 5.44 14.48
C GLU A 306 -10.20 4.57 13.76
N THR A 307 -8.96 4.54 14.25
CA THR A 307 -7.88 3.68 13.74
C THR A 307 -8.20 2.20 13.93
N ALA A 308 -8.71 1.81 15.11
CA ALA A 308 -9.12 0.44 15.40
C ALA A 308 -10.34 0.02 14.57
N LEU A 309 -11.33 0.90 14.42
CA LEU A 309 -12.51 0.67 13.58
C LEU A 309 -12.12 0.45 12.11
N LEU A 310 -11.20 1.28 11.58
CA LEU A 310 -10.69 1.11 10.22
C LEU A 310 -9.94 -0.22 10.07
N THR A 311 -9.07 -0.56 11.02
CA THR A 311 -8.31 -1.81 10.97
C THR A 311 -9.22 -3.03 10.96
N LYS A 312 -10.27 -3.03 11.80
CA LYS A 312 -11.29 -4.09 11.81
C LYS A 312 -12.07 -4.15 10.49
N ALA A 313 -12.39 -3.00 9.89
CA ALA A 313 -13.10 -2.96 8.61
C ALA A 313 -12.22 -3.49 7.46
N LEU A 314 -10.95 -3.09 7.39
CA LEU A 314 -10.00 -3.53 6.38
C LEU A 314 -9.61 -5.01 6.48
N SER A 315 -9.61 -5.58 7.69
CA SER A 315 -9.34 -7.00 7.88
C SER A 315 -10.51 -7.90 7.44
N ALA A 316 -11.73 -7.37 7.50
CA ALA A 316 -12.94 -8.07 7.09
C ALA A 316 -13.30 -7.87 5.60
N ALA A 317 -12.77 -6.83 4.95
CA ALA A 317 -13.04 -6.54 3.56
C ALA A 317 -12.25 -7.46 2.61
N GLU A 318 -12.88 -7.89 1.53
CA GLU A 318 -12.16 -8.48 0.40
C GLU A 318 -11.26 -7.41 -0.23
N ARG A 319 -9.99 -7.73 -0.45
CA ARG A 319 -9.02 -6.79 -1.02
C ARG A 319 -9.09 -6.84 -2.55
N PRO A 320 -9.56 -5.79 -3.23
CA PRO A 320 -9.47 -5.74 -4.69
C PRO A 320 -7.99 -5.70 -5.11
N ASN A 321 -7.62 -6.51 -6.12
CA ASN A 321 -6.24 -6.67 -6.58
C ASN A 321 -5.82 -5.67 -7.69
N PHE A 322 -6.68 -4.73 -8.06
CA PHE A 322 -6.46 -3.83 -9.20
C PHE A 322 -6.92 -2.41 -8.83
N ASP A 323 -6.36 -1.38 -9.47
CA ASP A 323 -6.81 0.02 -9.39
C ASP A 323 -7.43 0.37 -10.75
N SER A 324 -8.60 1.01 -10.77
CA SER A 324 -9.39 1.25 -11.99
C SER A 324 -9.88 2.68 -12.11
N GLU A 325 -9.10 3.63 -11.60
CA GLU A 325 -9.43 5.05 -11.62
C GLU A 325 -8.47 5.85 -12.52
N ILE A 326 -8.93 7.00 -13.02
CA ILE A 326 -8.10 8.02 -13.66
C ILE A 326 -7.26 8.72 -12.56
N GLY A 327 -6.22 8.03 -12.09
CA GLY A 327 -5.31 8.52 -11.05
C GLY A 327 -4.94 7.41 -10.06
N ASP A 328 -3.65 7.10 -9.94
CA ASP A 328 -3.18 6.01 -9.07
C ASP A 328 -3.15 6.48 -7.61
N SER A 329 -4.05 5.95 -6.78
CA SER A 329 -4.12 6.22 -5.33
C SER A 329 -2.80 5.89 -4.61
N ARG A 330 -2.01 4.97 -5.18
CA ARG A 330 -0.67 4.63 -4.68
C ARG A 330 0.30 5.77 -4.90
N LEU A 331 0.07 6.71 -5.82
CA LEU A 331 0.89 7.92 -5.95
C LEU A 331 0.85 8.75 -4.66
N ALA A 332 -0.31 8.84 -3.98
CA ALA A 332 -0.42 9.57 -2.72
C ALA A 332 0.37 8.89 -1.61
N LEU A 333 0.23 7.57 -1.45
CA LEU A 333 1.04 6.78 -0.52
C LEU A 333 2.54 6.90 -0.84
N ARG A 334 2.89 6.83 -2.12
CA ARG A 334 4.28 6.97 -2.57
C ARG A 334 4.84 8.35 -2.23
N LYS A 335 4.10 9.44 -2.45
CA LYS A 335 4.52 10.79 -2.02
C LYS A 335 4.80 10.84 -0.52
N ILE A 336 3.93 10.25 0.31
CA ILE A 336 4.13 10.17 1.75
C ILE A 336 5.43 9.41 2.07
N VAL A 337 5.65 8.24 1.48
CA VAL A 337 6.86 7.43 1.71
C VAL A 337 8.13 8.16 1.28
N VAL A 338 8.10 8.85 0.14
CA VAL A 338 9.22 9.67 -0.35
C VAL A 338 9.53 10.78 0.65
N ASP A 339 8.52 11.54 1.08
CA ASP A 339 8.69 12.70 1.97
C ASP A 339 9.12 12.30 3.39
N ILE A 340 8.85 11.05 3.81
CA ILE A 340 9.38 10.47 5.06
C ILE A 340 10.86 10.10 4.90
N ALA A 341 11.27 9.58 3.74
CA ALA A 341 12.64 9.11 3.56
C ALA A 341 13.63 10.19 3.07
N TRP A 342 13.15 11.19 2.33
CA TRP A 342 13.97 12.16 1.62
C TRP A 342 13.53 13.60 1.91
N HIS A 343 14.49 14.51 1.97
CA HIS A 343 14.21 15.94 1.95
C HIS A 343 13.84 16.40 0.54
N ARG A 344 12.91 17.37 0.46
CA ARG A 344 12.55 18.01 -0.81
C ARG A 344 13.68 18.87 -1.36
N GLN A 345 13.72 19.04 -2.68
CA GLN A 345 14.83 19.69 -3.39
C GLN A 345 15.22 21.06 -2.84
N ASN A 346 14.26 21.89 -2.42
CA ASN A 346 14.51 23.22 -1.88
C ASN A 346 15.40 23.22 -0.62
N TRP A 347 15.49 22.08 0.07
CA TRP A 347 16.25 21.92 1.31
C TRP A 347 17.74 21.67 1.06
N TRP A 348 18.04 20.69 0.21
CA TRP A 348 19.40 20.17 0.05
C TRP A 348 20.12 20.75 -1.17
N LYS A 349 19.41 21.35 -2.12
CA LYS A 349 20.02 21.86 -3.34
C LYS A 349 20.88 23.10 -3.02
N PRO A 350 22.18 23.08 -3.31
CA PRO A 350 23.04 24.22 -3.02
C PRO A 350 22.57 25.48 -3.76
N LYS A 351 22.29 26.55 -3.02
CA LYS A 351 21.99 27.87 -3.58
C LYS A 351 23.20 28.50 -4.27
N LYS A 352 24.42 28.11 -3.86
CA LYS A 352 25.70 28.58 -4.41
C LYS A 352 26.43 27.44 -5.10
N THR A 353 27.03 27.71 -6.25
CA THR A 353 27.84 26.75 -7.00
C THR A 353 29.12 26.38 -6.24
N TYR A 354 29.63 25.17 -6.51
CA TYR A 354 30.86 24.70 -5.91
C TYR A 354 32.06 25.60 -6.30
N PRO A 355 32.84 26.14 -5.34
CA PRO A 355 33.96 27.03 -5.65
C PRO A 355 35.09 26.32 -6.41
N ARG A 356 35.68 26.99 -7.41
CA ARG A 356 36.79 26.42 -8.19
C ARG A 356 38.19 26.71 -7.61
N ASN A 357 38.41 27.88 -6.99
CA ASN A 357 39.76 28.44 -6.83
C ASN A 357 40.25 28.67 -5.39
N SER A 358 39.77 27.94 -4.38
CA SER A 358 40.30 28.03 -3.01
C SER A 358 39.94 26.81 -2.18
N THR A 359 40.91 26.15 -1.56
CA THR A 359 40.69 25.00 -0.66
C THR A 359 39.82 25.40 0.52
N GLN A 360 40.08 26.57 1.13
CA GLN A 360 39.26 27.11 2.22
C GLN A 360 37.79 27.25 1.82
N ARG A 361 37.51 27.94 0.70
CA ARG A 361 36.13 28.13 0.23
C ARG A 361 35.46 26.80 -0.15
N LYS A 362 36.21 25.87 -0.74
CA LYS A 362 35.72 24.52 -1.07
C LYS A 362 35.36 23.75 0.20
N PHE A 363 36.19 23.83 1.24
CA PHE A 363 35.95 23.19 2.52
C PHE A 363 34.74 23.78 3.24
N GLU A 364 34.63 25.11 3.33
CA GLU A 364 33.44 25.77 3.86
C GLU A 364 32.16 25.41 3.09
N TRP A 365 32.27 25.29 1.76
CA TRP A 365 31.15 24.83 0.94
C TRP A 365 30.78 23.39 1.27
N LEU A 366 31.76 22.49 1.41
CA LEU A 366 31.54 21.08 1.77
C LEU A 366 30.81 20.98 3.11
N LYS A 367 31.30 21.67 4.15
CA LYS A 367 30.67 21.66 5.50
C LYS A 367 29.21 22.09 5.45
N ARG A 368 28.87 23.05 4.58
CA ARG A 368 27.50 23.58 4.45
C ARG A 368 26.55 22.71 3.63
N HIS A 369 27.04 21.94 2.66
CA HIS A 369 26.18 21.30 1.65
C HIS A 369 26.33 19.77 1.53
N VAL A 370 27.42 19.18 2.04
CA VAL A 370 27.62 17.72 2.05
C VAL A 370 27.38 17.22 3.48
N ARG A 371 26.14 17.36 3.93
CA ARG A 371 25.68 16.98 5.28
C ARG A 371 25.53 15.47 5.41
N PHE A 372 25.32 14.98 6.63
CA PHE A 372 24.93 13.59 6.87
C PHE A 372 23.67 13.24 6.06
N GLY A 373 23.66 12.07 5.42
CA GLY A 373 22.58 11.63 4.53
C GLY A 373 22.59 12.23 3.11
N THR A 374 23.54 13.11 2.78
CA THR A 374 23.63 13.70 1.42
C THR A 374 23.95 12.62 0.39
N VAL A 375 23.18 12.59 -0.69
CA VAL A 375 23.38 11.66 -1.81
C VAL A 375 23.98 12.41 -3.00
N LEU A 376 25.14 11.93 -3.41
CA LEU A 376 25.92 12.44 -4.53
C LEU A 376 25.80 11.48 -5.70
N ARG A 377 25.71 12.04 -6.91
CA ARG A 377 25.84 11.29 -8.16
C ARG A 377 27.06 11.78 -8.92
N ARG A 378 27.91 10.85 -9.36
CA ARG A 378 29.05 11.18 -10.21
C ARG A 378 28.55 11.52 -11.62
N LYS A 379 28.93 12.69 -12.14
CA LYS A 379 28.43 13.18 -13.45
C LYS A 379 28.81 12.28 -14.62
N THR A 380 29.96 11.61 -14.53
CA THR A 380 30.50 10.77 -15.62
C THR A 380 29.97 9.34 -15.60
N THR A 381 30.02 8.67 -14.44
CA THR A 381 29.67 7.25 -14.32
C THR A 381 28.24 7.01 -13.84
N ARG A 382 27.55 8.06 -13.37
CA ARG A 382 26.25 7.99 -12.68
C ARG A 382 26.25 7.13 -11.41
N GLU A 383 27.42 6.85 -10.85
CA GLU A 383 27.56 6.18 -9.57
C GLU A 383 27.01 7.03 -8.43
N TYR A 384 26.29 6.42 -7.49
CA TYR A 384 25.77 7.10 -6.30
C TYR A 384 26.69 6.89 -5.10
N LEU A 385 26.78 7.92 -4.24
CA LEU A 385 27.42 7.85 -2.93
C LEU A 385 26.50 8.50 -1.91
N VAL A 386 26.26 7.85 -0.77
CA VAL A 386 25.62 8.49 0.39
C VAL A 386 26.69 8.84 1.42
N ASN A 387 26.66 10.08 1.93
CA ASN A 387 27.50 10.51 3.03
C ASN A 387 26.91 10.02 4.35
N ILE A 388 27.66 9.23 5.10
CA ILE A 388 27.29 8.79 6.46
C ILE A 388 28.32 9.24 7.51
N THR A 389 29.16 10.23 7.17
CA THR A 389 30.04 10.91 8.14
C THR A 389 29.18 11.74 9.11
N GLN A 390 29.33 11.54 10.41
CA GLN A 390 28.54 12.27 11.40
C GLN A 390 28.88 13.77 11.37
N ALA A 391 27.90 14.62 11.66
CA ALA A 391 28.07 16.07 11.56
C ALA A 391 29.18 16.58 12.50
N CYS A 392 29.25 16.03 13.72
CA CYS A 392 30.30 16.33 14.71
C CYS A 392 31.72 16.05 14.18
N ASP A 393 31.90 15.00 13.39
CA ASP A 393 33.21 14.57 12.87
C ASP A 393 33.74 15.52 11.79
N VAL A 394 32.84 16.21 11.08
CA VAL A 394 33.20 17.15 10.02
C VAL A 394 33.35 18.57 10.55
N ALA A 395 32.55 18.92 11.55
CA ALA A 395 32.35 20.30 11.88
C ALA A 395 33.44 20.92 12.76
N HIS A 396 34.11 20.12 13.59
CA HIS A 396 35.25 20.60 14.38
C HIS A 396 36.59 20.55 13.64
N VAL A 397 36.62 20.00 12.42
CA VAL A 397 37.85 19.88 11.65
C VAL A 397 38.32 21.26 11.16
N PRO A 398 39.52 21.71 11.57
CA PRO A 398 40.13 22.93 11.05
C PRO A 398 40.75 22.66 9.67
N ILE A 399 40.98 23.73 8.89
CA ILE A 399 41.45 23.58 7.49
C ILE A 399 42.82 22.90 7.41
N GLU A 400 43.65 23.05 8.45
CA GLU A 400 44.99 22.48 8.54
C GLU A 400 44.97 20.96 8.62
N GLU A 401 43.87 20.38 9.13
CA GLU A 401 43.74 18.94 9.39
C GLU A 401 42.93 18.18 8.34
N ILE A 402 42.49 18.83 7.25
CA ILE A 402 41.68 18.20 6.20
C ILE A 402 42.36 17.01 5.49
N LYS A 403 43.68 16.87 5.65
CA LYS A 403 44.44 15.73 5.11
C LYS A 403 44.39 14.50 6.03
N LEU A 404 44.16 14.71 7.33
CA LEU A 404 44.14 13.66 8.34
C LEU A 404 42.71 13.18 8.61
N ASN A 405 41.73 14.06 8.42
CA ASN A 405 40.32 13.75 8.60
C ASN A 405 39.70 13.19 7.32
N HIS A 406 38.87 12.16 7.47
CA HIS A 406 38.29 11.39 6.36
C HIS A 406 36.77 11.50 6.38
N MET A 407 36.17 11.45 5.20
CA MET A 407 34.71 11.32 5.04
C MET A 407 34.37 9.84 4.85
N LEU A 408 33.23 9.38 5.36
CA LEU A 408 32.70 8.04 5.12
C LEU A 408 31.53 8.08 4.14
N PHE A 409 31.69 7.42 3.00
CA PHE A 409 30.65 7.24 1.99
C PHE A 409 30.35 5.77 1.74
N LEU A 410 29.09 5.48 1.40
CA LEU A 410 28.70 4.16 0.91
C LEU A 410 28.28 4.25 -0.57
N PRO A 411 28.81 3.39 -1.45
CA PRO A 411 28.40 3.37 -2.85
C PRO A 411 26.99 2.79 -2.99
N GLY A 412 26.22 3.41 -3.88
CA GLY A 412 24.82 3.09 -4.14
C GLY A 412 24.58 2.61 -5.57
N GLU A 413 23.66 1.66 -5.71
CA GLU A 413 23.17 1.13 -6.99
C GLU A 413 21.65 1.30 -7.11
N GLU A 414 21.16 1.50 -8.33
CA GLU A 414 19.73 1.62 -8.60
C GLU A 414 19.06 0.24 -8.53
N GLY A 415 17.91 0.20 -7.86
CA GLY A 415 17.10 -0.98 -7.66
C GLY A 415 15.67 -0.81 -8.13
N ALA A 416 15.09 -1.88 -8.69
CA ALA A 416 13.67 -1.89 -9.01
C ALA A 416 12.82 -1.92 -7.72
N LEU A 417 11.69 -1.20 -7.72
CA LEU A 417 10.79 -1.10 -6.57
C LEU A 417 10.27 -2.44 -6.03
N HIS A 418 10.16 -3.46 -6.89
CA HIS A 418 9.58 -4.78 -6.55
C HIS A 418 10.59 -5.78 -5.98
N ASN A 419 11.89 -5.51 -6.04
CA ASN A 419 12.91 -6.42 -5.50
C ASN A 419 13.17 -6.12 -4.02
N MET A 420 12.36 -6.72 -3.14
CA MET A 420 12.50 -6.61 -1.68
C MET A 420 13.52 -7.59 -1.07
N LYS A 421 14.10 -8.51 -1.85
CA LYS A 421 15.20 -9.36 -1.35
C LYS A 421 16.49 -8.55 -1.34
N ILE A 422 16.61 -7.68 -0.34
CA ILE A 422 17.85 -6.98 -0.04
C ILE A 422 18.83 -8.04 0.48
N PRO A 423 19.93 -8.34 -0.24
CA PRO A 423 20.97 -9.19 0.32
C PRO A 423 21.45 -8.50 1.61
N GLY A 424 21.65 -9.23 2.71
CA GLY A 424 22.02 -8.66 4.03
C GLY A 424 23.38 -7.93 4.10
N LYS A 425 23.94 -7.57 2.94
CA LYS A 425 25.16 -6.81 2.68
C LYS A 425 24.85 -5.39 2.16
N TYR A 426 23.57 -5.08 1.91
CA TYR A 426 23.10 -3.79 1.41
C TYR A 426 22.10 -3.20 2.40
N ALA A 427 22.10 -1.87 2.53
CA ALA A 427 20.99 -1.12 3.08
C ALA A 427 20.15 -0.53 1.94
N SER A 428 18.90 -0.16 2.19
CA SER A 428 18.01 0.38 1.16
C SER A 428 17.46 1.74 1.57
N SER A 429 17.46 2.68 0.63
CA SER A 429 16.60 3.87 0.70
C SER A 429 15.51 3.73 -0.35
N TYR A 430 14.27 3.68 0.11
CA TYR A 430 13.12 3.45 -0.76
C TYR A 430 12.69 4.73 -1.49
N SER A 431 12.05 4.54 -2.63
CA SER A 431 11.29 5.59 -3.32
C SER A 431 12.10 6.87 -3.60
N PHE A 432 13.33 6.72 -4.08
CA PHE A 432 14.11 7.85 -4.59
C PHE A 432 13.48 8.39 -5.89
N ASP A 433 13.30 9.71 -5.94
CA ASP A 433 12.70 10.39 -7.09
C ASP A 433 13.74 10.75 -8.15
N LYS A 434 13.63 10.12 -9.33
CA LYS A 434 14.49 10.32 -10.48
C LYS A 434 13.67 10.84 -11.66
N GLY A 435 13.29 12.10 -11.59
CA GLY A 435 12.46 12.75 -12.61
C GLY A 435 11.01 12.29 -12.50
N ASN A 436 10.52 11.52 -13.49
CA ASN A 436 9.17 10.92 -13.45
C ASN A 436 9.19 9.43 -13.06
N ALA A 437 10.36 8.89 -12.71
CA ALA A 437 10.53 7.49 -12.35
C ALA A 437 11.01 7.35 -10.91
N TRP A 438 10.47 6.33 -10.22
CA TRP A 438 10.84 6.02 -8.86
C TRP A 438 11.66 4.75 -8.80
N ILE A 439 12.75 4.81 -8.03
CA ILE A 439 13.69 3.71 -7.86
C ILE A 439 14.01 3.53 -6.39
N ASN A 440 14.51 2.36 -6.04
CA ASN A 440 15.20 2.17 -4.76
C ASN A 440 16.69 2.44 -4.97
N LEU A 441 17.38 2.90 -3.93
CA LEU A 441 18.83 2.94 -3.90
C LEU A 441 19.33 1.93 -2.88
N PHE A 442 20.20 1.02 -3.32
CA PHE A 442 20.83 0.01 -2.49
C PHE A 442 22.28 0.41 -2.19
N TRP A 443 22.57 0.63 -0.91
CA TRP A 443 23.87 1.05 -0.42
C TRP A 443 24.71 -0.15 -0.05
N ASN A 444 25.83 -0.34 -0.75
CA ASN A 444 26.74 -1.45 -0.51
C ASN A 444 27.56 -1.21 0.77
N LEU A 445 27.21 -1.94 1.83
CA LEU A 445 27.82 -1.81 3.16
C LEU A 445 29.23 -2.42 3.23
N ARG A 446 29.66 -3.17 2.21
CA ARG A 446 30.96 -3.89 2.20
C ARG A 446 32.10 -3.11 1.58
N GLN A 447 31.80 -2.08 0.80
CA GLN A 447 32.79 -1.30 0.09
C GLN A 447 32.69 0.18 0.48
N PRO A 448 32.81 0.52 1.78
CA PRO A 448 32.82 1.92 2.18
C PRO A 448 33.99 2.64 1.52
N ARG A 449 33.76 3.90 1.13
CA ARG A 449 34.79 4.79 0.62
C ARG A 449 35.13 5.80 1.69
N THR A 450 36.39 5.84 2.07
CA THR A 450 36.90 6.75 3.09
C THR A 450 37.98 7.68 2.53
N PRO A 451 37.68 8.61 1.61
CA PRO A 451 38.68 9.57 1.14
C PRO A 451 39.03 10.58 2.24
N SER A 452 40.26 11.08 2.24
CA SER A 452 40.58 12.28 3.04
C SER A 452 39.71 13.44 2.57
N MET A 453 39.38 14.37 3.48
CA MET A 453 38.59 15.54 3.10
C MET A 453 39.28 16.33 1.99
N ASN A 454 40.62 16.45 2.03
CA ASN A 454 41.41 17.09 0.99
C ASN A 454 41.24 16.44 -0.39
N ASP A 455 41.38 15.11 -0.48
CA ASP A 455 41.27 14.39 -1.75
C ASP A 455 39.86 14.49 -2.30
N PHE A 456 38.86 14.41 -1.41
CA PHE A 456 37.47 14.54 -1.77
C PHE A 456 37.15 15.94 -2.32
N LEU A 457 37.65 17.02 -1.71
CA LEU A 457 37.52 18.39 -2.24
C LEU A 457 38.08 18.52 -3.66
N GLY A 458 39.14 17.76 -3.99
CA GLY A 458 39.72 17.71 -5.33
C GLY A 458 38.75 17.18 -6.39
N ILE A 459 37.95 16.16 -6.03
CA ILE A 459 37.05 15.46 -6.97
C ILE A 459 35.58 15.89 -6.88
N LEU A 460 35.18 16.60 -5.81
CA LEU A 460 33.79 16.97 -5.53
C LEU A 460 33.11 17.74 -6.68
N GLY A 461 33.86 18.53 -7.46
CA GLY A 461 33.32 19.22 -8.64
C GLY A 461 32.76 18.29 -9.73
N GLY A 462 33.22 17.04 -9.76
CA GLY A 462 32.73 15.96 -10.63
C GLY A 462 31.44 15.29 -10.16
N TYR A 463 30.92 15.67 -8.99
CA TYR A 463 29.66 15.20 -8.45
C TYR A 463 28.57 16.27 -8.53
N GLU A 464 27.33 15.82 -8.46
CA GLU A 464 26.15 16.63 -8.20
C GLU A 464 25.39 16.06 -7.01
N ILE A 465 24.80 16.93 -6.19
CA ILE A 465 23.88 16.51 -5.14
C ILE A 465 22.55 16.19 -5.82
N VAL A 466 22.03 14.98 -5.59
CA VAL A 466 20.77 14.50 -6.20
C VAL A 466 19.68 14.25 -5.18
N GLY A 467 20.01 14.28 -3.88
CA GLY A 467 19.09 14.09 -2.79
C GLY A 467 19.78 14.24 -1.45
N GLN A 468 18.97 14.31 -0.39
CA GLN A 468 19.44 14.17 0.99
C GLN A 468 18.41 13.31 1.72
N LEU A 469 18.87 12.22 2.32
CA LEU A 469 18.06 11.38 3.19
C LEU A 469 17.72 12.16 4.46
N ARG A 470 16.54 11.87 5.02
CA ARG A 470 16.24 12.30 6.39
C ARG A 470 17.18 11.63 7.38
N GLN A 471 17.35 12.27 8.54
CA GLN A 471 18.35 11.87 9.53
C GLN A 471 18.12 10.45 10.06
N ASP A 472 16.87 10.05 10.28
CA ASP A 472 16.48 8.69 10.69
C ASP A 472 16.91 7.64 9.66
N GLN A 473 16.63 7.88 8.37
CA GLN A 473 17.02 6.95 7.30
C GLN A 473 18.55 6.85 7.14
N ALA A 474 19.24 7.98 7.21
CA ALA A 474 20.70 8.00 7.15
C ALA A 474 21.32 7.29 8.38
N GLN A 475 20.72 7.46 9.56
CA GLN A 475 21.14 6.81 10.80
C GLN A 475 20.92 5.30 10.75
N ASP A 476 19.80 4.84 10.20
CA ASP A 476 19.52 3.41 10.01
C ASP A 476 20.58 2.74 9.11
N ILE A 477 21.00 3.42 8.04
CA ILE A 477 22.09 2.94 7.17
C ILE A 477 23.41 2.87 7.94
N ALA A 478 23.74 3.93 8.70
CA ALA A 478 24.95 3.97 9.52
C ALA A 478 24.96 2.87 10.60
N ALA A 479 23.83 2.61 11.24
CA ALA A 479 23.67 1.54 12.23
C ALA A 479 23.83 0.15 11.60
N GLN A 480 23.24 -0.08 10.42
CA GLN A 480 23.43 -1.34 9.68
C GLN A 480 24.90 -1.54 9.27
N PHE A 481 25.57 -0.49 8.82
CA PHE A 481 27.01 -0.53 8.52
C PHE A 481 27.85 -0.85 9.77
N SER A 482 27.57 -0.18 10.89
CA SER A 482 28.24 -0.43 12.18
C SER A 482 28.03 -1.87 12.64
N HIS A 483 26.80 -2.37 12.57
CA HIS A 483 26.49 -3.76 12.92
C HIS A 483 27.19 -4.78 12.02
N LEU A 484 27.34 -4.49 10.73
CA LEU A 484 28.07 -5.37 9.81
C LEU A 484 29.56 -5.40 10.14
N THR A 485 30.16 -4.25 10.45
CA THR A 485 31.59 -4.11 10.72
C THR A 485 31.98 -4.58 12.13
N SER A 486 31.05 -4.53 13.09
CA SER A 486 31.25 -5.00 14.47
C SER A 486 31.12 -6.51 14.64
N ARG A 487 30.64 -7.24 13.62
CA ARG A 487 30.53 -8.70 13.65
C ARG A 487 31.92 -9.34 13.60
N ILE A 488 32.47 -9.61 14.77
CA ILE A 488 33.60 -10.51 14.94
C ILE A 488 33.12 -11.93 14.58
N ALA A 489 33.90 -12.66 13.79
CA ALA A 489 33.67 -14.08 13.57
C ALA A 489 33.81 -14.81 14.92
N THR A 490 32.70 -15.04 15.61
CA THR A 490 32.69 -15.88 16.79
C THR A 490 32.95 -17.31 16.35
N ILE A 491 33.98 -17.96 16.92
CA ILE A 491 34.19 -19.39 16.77
C ILE A 491 32.90 -20.06 17.26
N LYS A 492 32.14 -20.67 16.35
CA LYS A 492 30.97 -21.46 16.75
C LYS A 492 31.50 -22.74 17.38
N PRO A 493 31.32 -22.98 18.69
CA PRO A 493 31.66 -24.27 19.26
C PRO A 493 30.76 -25.32 18.58
N PRO A 494 31.31 -26.48 18.18
CA PRO A 494 30.48 -27.59 17.73
C PRO A 494 29.53 -27.98 18.87
N GLY A 495 28.22 -27.99 18.58
CA GLY A 495 27.21 -28.48 19.51
C GLY A 495 27.19 -30.00 19.48
N PHE A 496 27.36 -30.62 20.64
CA PHE A 496 27.18 -32.05 20.83
C PHE A 496 26.00 -32.27 21.77
N ALA A 497 25.15 -33.24 21.47
CA ALA A 497 24.16 -33.73 22.41
C ALA A 497 24.40 -35.22 22.66
N LYS A 498 24.18 -35.63 23.90
CA LYS A 498 24.23 -37.02 24.32
C LYS A 498 22.81 -37.50 24.55
N PHE A 499 22.58 -38.76 24.27
CA PHE A 499 21.31 -39.45 24.44
C PHE A 499 21.52 -40.62 25.37
N TYR A 500 20.52 -40.86 26.20
CA TYR A 500 20.44 -42.03 27.03
C TYR A 500 19.35 -42.95 26.50
N GLY A 501 19.56 -44.25 26.67
CA GLY A 501 18.62 -45.25 26.22
C GLY A 501 18.67 -46.55 26.99
N PHE A 502 17.65 -47.35 26.80
CA PHE A 502 17.59 -48.76 27.19
C PHE A 502 16.87 -49.55 26.11
N VAL A 503 17.19 -50.83 26.02
CA VAL A 503 16.38 -51.79 25.27
C VAL A 503 15.27 -52.30 26.18
N PHE A 504 14.03 -52.22 25.71
CA PHE A 504 12.84 -52.69 26.42
C PHE A 504 12.21 -53.86 25.68
N GLY A 505 11.75 -54.87 26.41
CA GLY A 505 10.91 -55.95 25.89
C GLY A 505 9.50 -55.86 26.45
N ILE A 506 8.52 -56.36 25.71
CA ILE A 506 7.15 -56.53 26.21
C ILE A 506 6.95 -57.97 26.66
N VAL A 507 6.54 -58.13 27.92
CA VAL A 507 6.22 -59.43 28.53
C VAL A 507 4.73 -59.50 28.84
N GLY A 508 4.10 -60.63 28.52
CA GLY A 508 2.65 -60.80 28.60
C GLY A 508 1.94 -60.52 27.26
N ALA A 509 0.62 -60.63 27.23
CA ALA A 509 -0.22 -60.40 26.05
C ALA A 509 -1.53 -59.69 26.43
N GLY A 510 -2.03 -58.85 25.53
CA GLY A 510 -3.26 -58.08 25.76
C GLY A 510 -3.11 -57.02 26.84
N GLU A 511 -4.15 -56.84 27.66
CA GLU A 511 -4.21 -55.82 28.72
C GLU A 511 -3.19 -56.04 29.85
N ASN A 512 -2.59 -57.23 29.95
CA ASN A 512 -1.57 -57.57 30.96
C ASN A 512 -0.12 -57.41 30.45
N ALA A 513 0.08 -56.77 29.29
CA ALA A 513 1.40 -56.57 28.72
C ALA A 513 2.18 -55.49 29.50
N VAL A 514 3.37 -55.84 30.02
CA VAL A 514 4.23 -54.93 30.79
C VAL A 514 5.55 -54.71 30.06
N TRP A 515 6.06 -53.48 30.15
CA TRP A 515 7.38 -53.10 29.65
C TRP A 515 8.47 -53.49 30.64
N GLU A 516 9.47 -54.25 30.18
CA GLU A 516 10.60 -54.68 30.99
C GLU A 516 11.92 -54.19 30.37
N ILE A 517 12.81 -53.62 31.19
CA ILE A 517 14.15 -53.22 30.76
C ILE A 517 15.01 -54.48 30.56
N LYS A 518 15.58 -54.64 29.37
CA LYS A 518 16.38 -55.82 28.99
C LYS A 518 17.88 -55.54 28.89
N SER A 519 18.30 -54.28 28.78
CA SER A 519 19.71 -53.90 28.69
C SER A 519 20.17 -53.06 29.89
N SER A 520 21.48 -53.00 30.09
CA SER A 520 22.09 -51.90 30.84
C SER A 520 21.88 -50.57 30.11
N LYS A 521 22.17 -49.45 30.78
CA LYS A 521 22.05 -48.10 30.21
C LYS A 521 22.94 -47.95 28.98
N ILE A 522 22.35 -47.43 27.90
CA ILE A 522 23.00 -47.19 26.61
C ILE A 522 23.20 -45.69 26.41
N ILE A 523 24.32 -45.31 25.81
CA ILE A 523 24.70 -43.94 25.50
C ILE A 523 24.88 -43.77 23.99
N ALA A 524 24.28 -42.71 23.44
CA ALA A 524 24.47 -42.29 22.05
C ALA A 524 24.80 -40.80 21.96
N HIS A 525 25.31 -40.35 20.82
CA HIS A 525 25.77 -38.99 20.60
C HIS A 525 25.29 -38.44 19.26
N THR A 526 25.09 -37.12 19.17
CA THR A 526 24.84 -36.43 17.91
C THR A 526 25.59 -35.11 17.82
N ASN A 527 25.90 -34.70 16.59
CA ASN A 527 26.40 -33.37 16.27
C ASN A 527 25.23 -32.48 15.84
N LEU A 528 25.07 -31.33 16.48
CA LEU A 528 24.01 -30.36 16.20
C LEU A 528 24.41 -29.47 15.00
N VAL A 529 24.46 -30.05 13.79
CA VAL A 529 24.80 -29.33 12.56
C VAL A 529 23.61 -29.29 11.61
N GLY A 530 22.86 -28.19 11.65
CA GLY A 530 21.71 -27.99 10.77
C GLY A 530 20.45 -28.77 11.18
N PRO A 531 19.43 -28.86 10.30
CA PRO A 531 18.11 -29.39 10.64
C PRO A 531 18.01 -30.93 10.70
N LYS A 532 19.09 -31.65 10.37
CA LYS A 532 19.13 -33.12 10.44
C LYS A 532 20.18 -33.55 11.46
N GLN A 533 19.73 -34.29 12.48
CA GLN A 533 20.60 -34.84 13.51
C GLN A 533 20.87 -36.31 13.21
N LYS A 534 22.15 -36.69 13.21
CA LYS A 534 22.61 -38.07 13.01
C LYS A 534 23.01 -38.64 14.37
N ILE A 535 22.37 -39.72 14.81
CA ILE A 535 22.65 -40.34 16.11
C ILE A 535 23.62 -41.49 15.91
N ASN A 536 24.70 -41.50 16.69
CA ASN A 536 25.78 -42.50 16.64
C ASN A 536 26.00 -43.10 18.03
N PHE A 537 26.41 -44.36 18.08
CA PHE A 537 26.78 -45.08 19.30
C PHE A 537 28.28 -45.37 19.30
N ASP A 538 28.92 -45.42 20.47
CA ASP A 538 30.22 -46.09 20.55
C ASP A 538 30.06 -47.61 20.39
N VAL A 539 31.16 -48.30 20.13
CA VAL A 539 31.14 -49.75 19.84
C VAL A 539 30.52 -50.55 20.99
N SER A 540 30.82 -50.19 22.24
CA SER A 540 30.30 -50.90 23.41
C SER A 540 28.80 -50.72 23.59
N ASN A 541 28.31 -49.50 23.44
CA ASN A 541 26.90 -49.16 23.58
C ASN A 541 26.07 -49.71 22.41
N ALA A 542 26.64 -49.72 21.20
CA ALA A 542 26.04 -50.38 20.05
C ALA A 542 25.93 -51.91 20.27
N GLN A 543 26.98 -52.54 20.81
CA GLN A 543 26.97 -53.98 21.11
C GLN A 543 25.93 -54.33 22.17
N ILE A 544 25.84 -53.56 23.26
CA ILE A 544 24.82 -53.74 24.31
C ILE A 544 23.41 -53.66 23.72
N ALA A 545 23.16 -52.71 22.82
CA ALA A 545 21.88 -52.59 22.13
C ALA A 545 21.59 -53.83 21.28
N LEU A 546 22.55 -54.28 20.47
CA LEU A 546 22.37 -55.39 19.54
C LEU A 546 22.24 -56.76 20.22
N ASP A 547 23.04 -57.02 21.26
CA ASP A 547 23.00 -58.28 22.02
C ASP A 547 21.63 -58.53 22.67
N THR A 548 20.92 -57.43 22.93
CA THR A 548 19.61 -57.44 23.59
C THR A 548 18.46 -57.41 22.59
N LEU A 549 18.65 -56.88 21.37
CA LEU A 549 17.60 -56.77 20.36
C LEU A 549 17.39 -58.12 19.65
N ALA A 550 16.20 -58.69 19.77
CA ALA A 550 15.83 -59.93 19.08
C ALA A 550 15.56 -59.68 17.58
N GLY A 551 15.92 -60.63 16.71
CA GLY A 551 15.57 -60.60 15.27
C GLY A 551 16.58 -59.92 14.34
N ILE A 552 17.80 -59.63 14.82
CA ILE A 552 18.87 -59.04 13.98
C ILE A 552 19.55 -60.14 13.17
N HIS A 553 19.32 -60.14 11.86
CA HIS A 553 19.87 -61.15 10.94
C HIS A 553 21.33 -60.88 10.53
N ASP A 554 21.75 -59.62 10.49
CA ASP A 554 23.12 -59.20 10.15
C ASP A 554 23.65 -58.26 11.24
N VAL A 555 24.33 -58.85 12.22
CA VAL A 555 24.88 -58.16 13.39
C VAL A 555 25.97 -57.17 12.96
N ASP A 556 26.82 -57.55 12.00
CA ASP A 556 27.94 -56.72 11.54
C ASP A 556 27.47 -55.46 10.80
N ALA A 557 26.47 -55.59 9.91
CA ALA A 557 25.89 -54.45 9.22
C ALA A 557 25.14 -53.52 10.19
N SER A 558 24.42 -54.09 11.16
CA SER A 558 23.66 -53.34 12.16
C SER A 558 24.58 -52.59 13.13
N LEU A 559 25.67 -53.23 13.56
CA LEU A 559 26.73 -52.62 14.37
C LEU A 559 27.39 -51.44 13.63
N ARG A 560 27.74 -51.62 12.35
CA ARG A 560 28.26 -50.53 11.52
C ARG A 560 27.26 -49.38 11.37
N SER A 561 25.98 -49.68 11.23
CA SER A 561 24.92 -48.66 11.11
C SER A 561 24.78 -47.82 12.39
N LEU A 562 24.79 -48.45 13.57
CA LEU A 562 24.73 -47.75 14.85
C LEU A 562 25.97 -46.90 15.12
N ILE A 563 27.17 -47.40 14.75
CA ILE A 563 28.44 -46.67 14.95
C ILE A 563 28.57 -45.51 13.97
N THR A 564 28.29 -45.73 12.68
CA THR A 564 28.42 -44.69 11.65
C THR A 564 27.27 -43.69 11.66
N GLY A 565 26.16 -44.09 12.29
CA GLY A 565 25.00 -43.28 12.57
C GLY A 565 23.87 -43.40 11.57
N PHE A 566 22.68 -43.09 12.04
CA PHE A 566 21.47 -43.00 11.22
C PHE A 566 20.80 -41.63 11.33
N ASP A 567 20.20 -41.21 10.22
CA ASP A 567 19.34 -40.03 10.17
C ASP A 567 17.99 -40.36 10.79
N LEU A 568 17.47 -39.47 11.64
CA LEU A 568 16.12 -39.59 12.21
C LEU A 568 15.04 -39.46 11.12
N LYS A 569 14.60 -40.59 10.59
CA LYS A 569 13.29 -40.78 9.95
C LYS A 569 12.62 -41.98 10.62
N LEU A 570 11.65 -41.71 11.49
CA LEU A 570 10.95 -42.68 12.34
C LEU A 570 10.55 -43.95 11.56
N LYS A 571 11.12 -45.09 11.97
CA LYS A 571 10.61 -46.43 11.70
C LYS A 571 10.15 -47.05 13.03
N SER A 572 9.19 -47.95 12.93
CA SER A 572 8.41 -48.61 13.99
C SER A 572 9.18 -49.48 15.00
N GLU A 573 10.49 -49.32 15.17
CA GLU A 573 11.30 -50.14 16.10
C GLU A 573 12.23 -49.29 17.00
N MET A 574 12.28 -47.97 16.78
CA MET A 574 12.98 -47.01 17.64
C MET A 574 12.01 -45.89 17.99
N VAL A 575 11.73 -45.72 19.29
CA VAL A 575 10.81 -44.70 19.78
C VAL A 575 11.58 -43.64 20.57
N LEU A 576 11.40 -42.38 20.16
CA LEU A 576 11.93 -41.21 20.85
C LEU A 576 10.89 -40.70 21.84
N VAL A 577 11.28 -40.54 23.09
CA VAL A 577 10.35 -40.14 24.16
C VAL A 577 10.59 -38.67 24.55
N PRO A 578 9.53 -37.85 24.71
CA PRO A 578 9.67 -36.44 25.10
C PRO A 578 10.33 -36.26 26.47
N SER A 579 11.00 -35.12 26.66
CA SER A 579 11.75 -34.77 27.88
C SER A 579 10.93 -34.72 29.19
N LYS A 580 9.60 -34.70 29.12
CA LYS A 580 8.71 -34.68 30.30
C LYS A 580 8.67 -35.98 31.11
N LEU A 581 9.22 -37.09 30.60
CA LEU A 581 9.20 -38.42 31.26
C LEU A 581 10.49 -38.75 32.06
N LYS A 582 11.39 -37.77 32.25
CA LYS A 582 12.75 -37.91 32.81
C LYS A 582 12.82 -38.51 34.23
N GLY A 583 11.76 -38.41 35.03
CA GLY A 583 11.73 -38.85 36.44
C GLY A 583 11.39 -40.32 36.66
N CYS A 584 10.95 -41.04 35.63
CA CYS A 584 10.33 -42.36 35.80
C CYS A 584 11.24 -43.54 35.42
N LEU A 585 12.51 -43.33 35.03
CA LEU A 585 13.32 -44.34 34.33
C LEU A 585 14.68 -44.64 34.98
N SER A 586 14.91 -44.19 36.22
CA SER A 586 16.23 -44.24 36.88
C SER A 586 16.47 -45.45 37.78
N SER A 587 15.50 -46.36 37.98
CA SER A 587 15.62 -47.50 38.90
C SER A 587 15.43 -48.85 38.20
N THR A 588 16.29 -49.81 38.53
CA THR A 588 16.45 -51.16 37.94
C THR A 588 15.39 -52.20 38.32
N GLU A 589 14.19 -51.81 38.72
CA GLU A 589 13.07 -52.73 38.98
C GLU A 589 12.01 -52.54 37.90
N ALA A 590 11.17 -53.53 37.63
CA ALA A 590 10.06 -53.41 36.67
C ALA A 590 9.18 -52.22 37.07
N ILE A 591 9.47 -51.07 36.48
CA ILE A 591 8.85 -49.80 36.83
C ILE A 591 7.38 -49.91 36.41
N ASP A 592 6.48 -49.34 37.21
CA ASP A 592 5.08 -49.05 36.86
C ASP A 592 5.04 -47.97 35.75
N LEU A 593 5.64 -48.30 34.61
CA LEU A 593 5.69 -47.51 33.38
C LEU A 593 4.28 -47.39 32.80
N GLU A 594 3.41 -48.33 33.13
CA GLU A 594 2.03 -48.38 32.68
C GLU A 594 1.25 -47.13 33.11
N ALA A 595 1.42 -46.67 34.36
CA ALA A 595 0.76 -45.47 34.87
C ALA A 595 1.19 -44.16 34.16
N ASN A 596 2.45 -44.04 33.73
CA ASN A 596 3.00 -42.81 33.15
C ASN A 596 3.05 -42.81 31.61
N PHE A 597 3.06 -43.99 30.97
CA PHE A 597 3.02 -44.14 29.50
C PHE A 597 1.59 -44.13 28.94
N GLN A 598 0.57 -44.40 29.77
CA GLN A 598 -0.85 -44.32 29.39
C GLN A 598 -1.26 -42.92 28.89
N GLU A 599 -0.53 -41.86 29.27
CA GLU A 599 -0.84 -40.49 28.85
C GLU A 599 -0.30 -40.11 27.47
N HIS A 600 0.59 -40.92 26.87
CA HIS A 600 1.22 -40.56 25.58
C HIS A 600 0.65 -41.38 24.40
N PRO A 601 -0.20 -40.79 23.54
CA PRO A 601 -1.02 -41.54 22.57
C PRO A 601 -0.24 -42.40 21.58
N GLU A 602 0.99 -42.00 21.22
CA GLU A 602 1.84 -42.75 20.29
C GLU A 602 2.45 -44.00 20.92
N LEU A 603 2.82 -43.95 22.20
CA LEU A 603 3.40 -45.07 22.93
C LEU A 603 2.33 -46.11 23.31
N VAL A 604 1.11 -45.65 23.59
CA VAL A 604 -0.07 -46.52 23.79
C VAL A 604 -0.42 -47.28 22.52
N LYS A 605 -0.56 -46.58 21.38
CA LYS A 605 -0.76 -47.22 20.07
C LYS A 605 0.34 -48.22 19.73
N PHE A 606 1.57 -47.91 20.11
CA PHE A 606 2.71 -48.78 19.86
C PHE A 606 2.66 -50.06 20.71
N LYS A 607 2.32 -49.94 22.01
CA LYS A 607 2.10 -51.08 22.92
C LYS A 607 1.02 -52.02 22.39
N GLU A 608 -0.08 -51.47 21.87
CA GLU A 608 -1.19 -52.25 21.30
C GLU A 608 -0.82 -53.01 20.01
N GLN A 609 0.17 -52.51 19.25
CA GLN A 609 0.62 -53.08 17.98
C GLN A 609 1.82 -54.02 18.11
N ALA A 610 2.55 -53.95 19.21
CA ALA A 610 3.78 -54.69 19.43
C ALA A 610 3.50 -56.17 19.75
N ARG A 611 4.26 -57.08 19.13
CA ARG A 611 4.16 -58.52 19.39
C ARG A 611 4.96 -58.89 20.66
N PRO A 612 4.43 -59.77 21.52
CA PRO A 612 5.20 -60.30 22.65
C PRO A 612 6.53 -60.91 22.16
N GLY A 613 7.63 -60.58 22.84
CA GLY A 613 8.98 -61.06 22.49
C GLY A 613 9.79 -60.18 21.51
N VAL A 614 9.26 -59.02 21.08
CA VAL A 614 10.05 -58.01 20.36
C VAL A 614 10.66 -57.02 21.36
N ASN A 615 11.96 -56.74 21.18
CA ASN A 615 12.71 -55.78 21.98
C ASN A 615 12.91 -54.48 21.19
N PHE A 616 12.86 -53.33 21.85
CA PHE A 616 12.88 -52.00 21.25
C PHE A 616 13.93 -51.10 21.91
N LEU A 617 14.65 -50.31 21.12
CA LEU A 617 15.56 -49.31 21.66
C LEU A 617 14.84 -47.97 21.84
N LEU A 618 14.79 -47.52 23.09
CA LEU A 618 14.27 -46.20 23.44
C LEU A 618 15.42 -45.23 23.66
N LEU A 619 15.37 -44.04 23.07
CA LEU A 619 16.37 -43.00 23.27
C LEU A 619 15.71 -41.69 23.69
N TRP A 620 16.35 -40.95 24.60
CA TRP A 620 15.96 -39.59 24.96
C TRP A 620 17.20 -38.71 25.15
N PRO A 621 17.11 -37.41 24.85
CA PRO A 621 18.23 -36.50 25.00
C PRO A 621 18.60 -36.29 26.47
N GLU A 622 19.90 -36.25 26.74
CA GLU A 622 20.48 -35.71 27.98
C GLU A 622 20.38 -34.18 27.91
N GLU A 623 19.25 -33.63 28.35
CA GLU A 623 19.19 -32.19 28.64
C GLU A 623 19.87 -31.92 30.00
N ASN A 624 20.66 -30.84 30.07
CA ASN A 624 21.20 -30.27 31.31
C ASN A 624 20.11 -30.11 32.38
#